data_AF-A0A1G3QMF1-F1
#
_entry.id   AF-A0A1G3QMF1-F1
#
_cell.length_a   1.000
_cell.length_b   1.000
_cell.length_c   1.000
_cell.angle_alpha   90.00
_cell.angle_beta   90.00
_cell.angle_gamma   90.00
#
_symmetry.space_group_name_H-M   'P 1'
#
loop_
_entity.id
_entity.type
_entity.pdbx_description
1 polymer ?
#
loop_
_entity_poly.entity_id
_entity_poly.type
_entity_poly.pdbx_seq_one_letter_code
_entity_poly.pdbx_strand_id
1 'polypeptide(L)'
;MSNYTQMWSDLGLDLKGHDALLAVLGGAYKDIFLSQKNRPGGMKYFDFVMSEVHGLRIRELRDAGQLKTRVEAFVERLKGL
;
A
#
# COMPACT_ATOMS: atom_id res chain seq x y z
N MET A 1 -8.51 -4.72 10.45
CA MET A 1 -8.05 -4.27 9.11
C MET A 1 -9.22 -4.36 8.16
N SER A 2 -9.38 -3.39 7.27
CA SER A 2 -10.41 -3.46 6.23
C SER A 2 -10.10 -4.61 5.26
N ASN A 3 -11.13 -5.31 4.80
CA ASN A 3 -10.98 -6.33 3.78
C ASN A 3 -11.02 -5.65 2.39
N TYR A 4 -9.92 -5.76 1.65
CA TYR A 4 -9.74 -5.21 0.30
C TYR A 4 -9.69 -6.27 -0.80
N THR A 5 -9.88 -7.55 -0.46
CA THR A 5 -9.69 -8.68 -1.39
C THR A 5 -10.51 -8.52 -2.67
N GLN A 6 -11.75 -8.04 -2.60
CA GLN A 6 -12.56 -7.78 -3.78
C GLN A 6 -11.96 -6.69 -4.66
N MET A 7 -11.50 -5.57 -4.08
CA MET A 7 -10.86 -4.49 -4.84
C MET A 7 -9.60 -4.97 -5.54
N TRP A 8 -8.79 -5.79 -4.88
CA TRP A 8 -7.58 -6.38 -5.47
C TRP A 8 -7.93 -7.33 -6.62
N SER A 9 -8.94 -8.17 -6.43
CA SER A 9 -9.44 -9.06 -7.49
C SER A 9 -9.97 -8.27 -8.69
N ASP A 10 -10.74 -7.21 -8.46
CA ASP A 10 -11.27 -6.33 -9.53
C ASP A 10 -10.14 -5.67 -10.35
N LEU A 11 -9.00 -5.39 -9.70
CA LEU A 11 -7.82 -4.81 -10.33
C LEU A 11 -6.91 -5.85 -11.00
N GLY A 12 -7.27 -7.14 -10.96
CA GLY A 12 -6.52 -8.23 -11.59
C GLY A 12 -5.27 -8.67 -10.82
N LEU A 13 -5.21 -8.43 -9.51
CA LEU A 13 -4.09 -8.84 -8.67
C LEU A 13 -4.08 -10.37 -8.46
N ASP A 14 -2.89 -10.99 -8.51
CA ASP A 14 -2.71 -12.36 -8.02
C ASP A 14 -2.76 -12.36 -6.48
N LEU A 15 -3.93 -12.71 -5.94
CA LEU A 15 -4.17 -12.73 -4.50
C LEU A 15 -3.27 -13.72 -3.76
N LYS A 16 -2.97 -14.87 -4.36
CA LYS A 16 -2.15 -15.90 -3.71
C LYS A 16 -0.69 -15.43 -3.61
N GLY A 17 -0.17 -14.87 -4.70
CA GLY A 17 1.17 -14.27 -4.72
C GLY A 17 1.27 -13.07 -3.78
N HIS A 18 0.23 -12.24 -3.74
CA HIS A 18 0.15 -11.08 -2.86
C HIS A 18 0.15 -11.46 -1.37
N ASP A 19 -0.66 -12.43 -0.96
CA ASP A 19 -0.70 -12.92 0.42
C ASP A 19 0.65 -13.51 0.85
N ALA A 20 1.30 -14.28 -0.03
CA ALA A 20 2.62 -14.85 0.24
C ALA A 20 3.68 -13.74 0.44
N LEU A 21 3.64 -12.69 -0.38
CA LEU A 21 4.54 -11.54 -0.22
C LEU A 21 4.28 -10.79 1.10
N LEU A 22 3.01 -10.54 1.43
CA LEU A 22 2.65 -9.81 2.66
C LEU A 22 2.99 -10.57 3.94
N ALA A 23 2.95 -11.90 3.93
CA ALA A 23 3.39 -12.71 5.06
C ALA A 23 4.88 -12.44 5.40
N VAL A 24 5.72 -12.22 4.39
CA VAL A 24 7.14 -11.90 4.57
C VAL A 24 7.35 -10.43 4.90
N LEU A 25 6.79 -9.52 4.09
CA LEU A 25 7.01 -8.07 4.25
C LEU A 25 6.42 -7.52 5.55
N GLY A 26 5.28 -8.06 6.00
CA GLY A 26 4.67 -7.67 7.28
C GLY A 26 5.55 -8.01 8.48
N GLY A 27 6.18 -9.19 8.45
CA GLY A 27 7.18 -9.59 9.46
C GLY A 27 8.40 -8.68 9.43
N ALA A 28 8.96 -8.44 8.24
CA ALA A 28 10.11 -7.55 8.08
C ALA A 28 9.85 -6.13 8.59
N TYR A 29 8.68 -5.54 8.33
CA TYR A 29 8.35 -4.21 8.84
C TYR A 29 8.31 -4.17 10.38
N LYS A 30 7.73 -5.21 10.99
CA LYS A 30 7.71 -5.35 12.44
C LYS A 30 9.12 -5.44 13.02
N ASP A 31 9.96 -6.28 12.44
CA ASP A 31 11.30 -6.57 12.96
C ASP A 31 12.29 -5.44 12.72
N ILE A 32 12.16 -4.70 11.61
CA ILE A 32 13.07 -3.60 11.26
C ILE A 32 12.63 -2.27 11.87
N PHE A 33 11.33 -1.93 11.78
CA PHE A 33 10.83 -0.60 12.16
C PHE A 33 10.12 -0.61 13.51
N LEU A 34 9.14 -1.51 13.73
CA LEU A 34 8.34 -1.47 14.96
C LEU A 34 9.12 -1.93 16.20
N SER A 35 10.19 -2.70 16.03
CA SER A 35 11.11 -3.13 17.09
C SER A 35 12.01 -2.01 17.63
N GLN A 36 12.17 -0.91 16.88
CA GLN A 36 13.10 0.16 17.23
C GLN A 36 12.64 0.89 18.50
N LYS A 37 13.60 1.17 19.38
CA LYS A 37 13.37 1.96 20.59
C LYS A 37 13.43 3.46 20.27
N ASN A 38 12.71 4.27 21.05
CA ASN A 38 12.72 5.74 20.95
C ASN A 38 12.33 6.30 19.57
N ARG A 39 11.43 5.61 18.86
CA ARG A 39 10.89 6.12 17.59
C ARG A 39 10.14 7.44 17.81
N PRO A 40 10.33 8.46 16.97
CA PRO A 40 9.57 9.71 17.06
C PRO A 40 8.06 9.45 17.00
N GLY A 41 7.27 10.19 17.78
CA GLY A 41 5.81 10.04 17.80
C GLY A 41 5.14 10.22 16.43
N GLY A 42 5.73 11.06 15.56
CA GLY A 42 5.28 11.25 14.17
C GLY A 42 5.36 9.99 13.30
N MET A 43 6.12 8.97 13.72
CA MET A 43 6.20 7.70 13.00
C MET A 43 4.87 6.95 12.93
N LYS A 44 3.92 7.25 13.81
CA LYS A 44 2.57 6.65 13.77
C LYS A 44 1.83 6.92 12.46
N TYR A 45 2.07 8.07 11.82
CA TYR A 45 1.51 8.36 10.50
C TYR A 45 2.04 7.38 9.45
N PHE A 46 3.34 7.13 9.44
CA PHE A 46 3.96 6.20 8.49
C PHE A 46 3.60 4.74 8.80
N ASP A 47 3.45 4.37 10.07
CA ASP A 47 2.95 3.05 10.45
C ASP A 47 1.53 2.80 9.92
N PHE A 48 0.67 3.83 9.99
CA PHE A 48 -0.65 3.79 9.39
C PHE A 48 -0.58 3.67 7.86
N VAL A 49 0.23 4.49 7.19
CA VAL A 49 0.43 4.41 5.73
C VAL A 49 0.89 3.01 5.33
N MET A 50 1.83 2.41 6.07
CA MET A 50 2.33 1.06 5.82
C MET A 50 1.26 -0.01 6.05
N SER A 51 0.39 0.15 7.06
CA SER A 51 -0.73 -0.77 7.27
C SER A 51 -1.79 -0.71 6.17
N GLU A 52 -1.88 0.42 5.45
CA GLU A 52 -2.89 0.68 4.41
C GLU A 52 -2.27 0.82 3.00
N VAL A 53 -1.00 0.44 2.83
CA VAL A 53 -0.20 0.75 1.62
C VAL A 53 -0.80 0.15 0.34
N HIS A 54 -1.50 -0.98 0.47
CA HIS A 54 -2.24 -1.62 -0.63
C HIS A 54 -3.75 -1.43 -0.53
N GLY A 55 -4.24 -0.54 0.33
CA GLY A 55 -5.66 -0.42 0.68
C GLY A 55 -6.17 0.99 0.47
N LEU A 56 -6.16 1.77 1.55
CA LEU A 56 -6.90 3.03 1.67
C LEU A 56 -6.72 3.97 0.47
N ARG A 57 -5.47 4.29 0.08
CA ARG A 57 -5.23 5.26 -0.99
C ARG A 57 -5.73 4.76 -2.36
N ILE A 58 -5.65 3.46 -2.60
CA ILE A 58 -6.15 2.86 -3.85
C ILE A 58 -7.67 2.99 -3.89
N ARG A 59 -8.35 2.69 -2.77
CA ARG A 59 -9.81 2.88 -2.64
C ARG A 59 -10.20 4.35 -2.83
N GLU A 60 -9.55 5.29 -2.17
CA GLU A 60 -9.81 6.73 -2.32
C GLU A 60 -9.73 7.19 -3.79
N LEU A 61 -8.71 6.73 -4.53
CA LEU A 61 -8.54 7.06 -5.94
C LEU A 61 -9.59 6.40 -6.82
N ARG A 62 -10.01 5.17 -6.51
CA ARG A 62 -11.08 4.46 -7.22
C ARG A 62 -12.42 5.18 -7.01
N ASP A 63 -12.75 5.50 -5.77
CA ASP A 63 -14.00 6.16 -5.39
C ASP A 63 -14.11 7.56 -5.99
N ALA A 64 -12.97 8.27 -6.09
CA ALA A 64 -12.89 9.57 -6.76
C ALA A 64 -12.86 9.48 -8.30
N GLY A 65 -12.82 8.28 -8.89
CA GLY A 65 -12.67 8.09 -10.34
C GLY A 65 -11.31 8.55 -10.89
N GLN A 66 -10.28 8.68 -10.04
CA GLN A 66 -8.97 9.24 -10.37
C GLN A 66 -7.87 8.19 -10.50
N LEU A 67 -8.14 6.91 -10.19
CA LEU A 67 -7.09 5.88 -10.17
C LEU A 67 -6.34 5.80 -11.51
N LYS A 68 -7.07 5.70 -12.63
CA LYS A 68 -6.49 5.64 -13.97
C LYS A 68 -5.63 6.88 -14.29
N THR A 69 -6.20 8.07 -14.12
CA THR A 69 -5.54 9.34 -14.44
C THR A 69 -4.28 9.56 -13.60
N ARG A 70 -4.26 9.14 -12.33
CA ARG A 70 -3.07 9.24 -11.47
C ARG A 70 -1.97 8.26 -11.88
N VAL A 71 -2.33 7.04 -12.27
CA VAL A 71 -1.36 6.05 -12.78
C VAL A 71 -0.76 6.53 -14.11
N GLU A 72 -1.58 7.03 -15.04
CA GLU A 72 -1.11 7.58 -16.31
C GLU A 72 -0.17 8.77 -16.11
N ALA A 73 -0.54 9.73 -15.25
CA ALA A 73 0.31 10.87 -14.92
C ALA A 73 1.66 10.44 -14.30
N PHE A 74 1.67 9.39 -13.46
CA PHE A 74 2.90 8.85 -12.90
C PHE A 74 3.80 8.21 -13.97
N VAL A 75 3.21 7.42 -14.87
CA VAL A 75 3.94 6.79 -15.98
C VAL A 75 4.55 7.84 -16.91
N GLU A 76 3.82 8.88 -17.27
CA GLU A 76 4.35 9.98 -18.10
C GLU A 76 5.51 10.70 -17.41
N ARG A 77 5.41 10.92 -16.09
CA ARG A 77 6.51 11.50 -15.32
C ARG A 77 7.76 10.61 -15.34
N LEU A 78 7.61 9.29 -15.25
CA LEU A 78 8.75 8.35 -15.29
C LEU A 78 9.42 8.30 -16.66
N LYS A 79 8.66 8.42 -17.76
CA LYS A 79 9.22 8.48 -19.12
C LYS A 79 10.04 9.75 -19.40
N GLY A 80 9.79 10.81 -18.64
CA GLY A 80 10.51 12.08 -18.73
C GLY A 80 11.76 12.17 -17.84
N LEU A 81 12.08 11.12 -17.06
CA LEU A 81 13.31 10.99 -16.28
C LEU A 81 14.34 10.15 -17.05
#